data_AF-A0A318U2T9-F1
#
_entry.id   AF-A0A318U2T9-F1
#
_cell.length_a   1.000
_cell.length_b   1.000
_cell.length_c   1.000
_cell.angle_alpha   90.00
_cell.angle_beta   90.00
_cell.angle_gamma   90.00
#
_symmetry.space_group_name_H-M   'P 1'
#
loop_
_entity.id
_entity.type
_entity.pdbx_description
1 polymer ?
#
loop_
_entity_poly.entity_id
_entity_poly.type
_entity_poly.pdbx_seq_one_letter_code
_entity_poly.pdbx_strand_id
1 'polypeptide(L)'
;MRYFKGYCLLLISILLLTGCADVEKSPSNTKLTIKSYSMSENQSLLISKTGVEQIEFFKLNGTLKEEDDLQFSVEVFENGKFKEELLKTWDEVQTIYEDSIISFGISDSREGEGESEGDRSLKLLNGIPSGLATTLYPNSMTVSTFSKLIEGEITLEKNKPIYLAAWLGTTKNELRSGGGGDGELPAGIEEAELAFIYKVLWTDK
;
A
#
# COMPACT_ATOMS: atom_id res chain seq x y z
N MET A 1 -38.87 25.04 -60.46
CA MET A 1 -38.60 24.27 -59.23
C MET A 1 -37.13 24.40 -58.88
N ARG A 2 -36.78 25.54 -58.29
CA ARG A 2 -35.44 25.91 -57.77
C ARG A 2 -35.58 25.98 -56.25
N TYR A 3 -34.51 25.69 -55.52
CA TYR A 3 -34.39 25.79 -54.04
C TYR A 3 -35.01 24.64 -53.22
N PHE A 4 -34.47 23.41 -53.30
CA PHE A 4 -34.77 22.42 -52.24
C PHE A 4 -33.65 21.41 -51.91
N LYS A 5 -32.43 21.57 -52.44
CA LYS A 5 -31.32 20.61 -52.19
C LYS A 5 -30.10 21.18 -51.43
N GLY A 6 -30.15 22.45 -51.01
CA GLY A 6 -29.02 23.10 -50.31
C GLY A 6 -29.17 23.18 -48.78
N TYR A 7 -30.37 22.94 -48.23
CA TYR A 7 -30.66 23.22 -46.82
C TYR A 7 -30.41 22.05 -45.86
N CYS A 8 -30.33 20.80 -46.34
CA CYS A 8 -30.06 19.66 -45.45
C CYS A 8 -28.59 19.54 -45.01
N LEU A 9 -27.65 20.15 -45.73
CA LEU A 9 -26.22 20.06 -45.40
C LEU A 9 -25.76 21.13 -44.40
N LEU A 10 -26.52 22.21 -44.22
CA LEU A 10 -26.19 23.28 -43.26
C LEU A 10 -26.71 23.01 -41.84
N LEU A 11 -27.73 22.17 -41.67
CA LEU A 11 -28.28 21.82 -40.36
C LEU A 11 -27.43 20.78 -39.59
N ILE A 12 -26.54 20.04 -40.26
CA ILE A 12 -25.69 19.03 -39.60
C ILE A 12 -24.41 19.66 -39.00
N SER A 13 -23.94 20.79 -39.53
CA SER A 13 -22.72 21.44 -39.01
C SER A 13 -22.91 22.23 -37.71
N ILE A 14 -24.15 22.57 -37.32
CA ILE A 14 -24.42 23.35 -36.10
C ILE A 14 -24.46 22.45 -34.84
N LEU A 15 -24.64 21.13 -35.00
CA LEU A 15 -24.67 20.16 -33.91
C LEU A 15 -23.28 19.78 -33.36
N LEU A 16 -22.18 20.23 -33.99
CA LEU A 16 -20.81 19.85 -33.61
C LEU A 16 -20.09 20.86 -32.69
N LEU A 17 -20.73 21.95 -32.28
CA LEU A 17 -20.07 23.06 -31.57
C LEU A 17 -20.57 23.32 -30.14
N THR A 18 -21.31 22.39 -29.55
CA THR A 18 -21.66 22.42 -28.12
C THR A 18 -21.01 21.26 -27.36
N GLY A 19 -19.74 20.99 -27.67
CA GLY A 19 -18.85 20.35 -26.69
C GLY A 19 -18.39 21.43 -25.72
N CYS A 20 -19.10 21.59 -24.59
CA CYS A 20 -18.54 22.28 -23.45
C CYS A 20 -17.22 21.59 -23.13
N ALA A 21 -16.11 22.22 -23.47
CA ALA A 21 -14.88 22.03 -22.73
C ALA A 21 -15.15 22.61 -21.35
N ASP A 22 -15.79 21.83 -20.48
CA ASP A 22 -15.43 21.87 -19.08
C ASP A 22 -13.95 21.54 -19.08
N VAL A 23 -13.14 22.61 -19.10
CA VAL A 23 -11.77 22.53 -18.64
C VAL A 23 -11.92 22.17 -17.18
N GLU A 24 -12.02 20.86 -16.93
CA GLU A 24 -11.81 20.29 -15.60
C GLU A 24 -10.55 20.98 -15.09
N LYS A 25 -10.74 21.77 -14.03
CA LYS A 25 -9.62 22.31 -13.28
C LYS A 25 -8.85 21.10 -12.81
N SER A 26 -7.81 20.75 -13.56
CA SER A 26 -6.82 19.78 -13.15
C SER A 26 -6.44 20.16 -11.71
N PRO A 27 -6.59 19.26 -10.73
CA PRO A 27 -6.40 19.58 -9.34
C PRO A 27 -4.96 20.09 -9.18
N SER A 28 -4.83 21.41 -9.06
CA SER A 28 -3.56 22.13 -9.19
C SER A 28 -2.56 21.80 -8.08
N ASN A 29 -2.95 21.02 -7.07
CA ASN A 29 -2.10 20.58 -5.98
C ASN A 29 -2.30 19.07 -5.76
N THR A 30 -1.56 18.25 -6.52
CA THR A 30 -1.35 16.82 -6.25
C THR A 30 -0.67 16.70 -4.89
N LYS A 31 -1.46 16.44 -3.83
CA LYS A 31 -0.96 16.21 -2.48
C LYS A 31 -1.48 14.86 -2.02
N LEU A 32 -0.57 13.91 -1.79
CA LEU A 32 -0.87 12.63 -1.17
C LEU A 32 -0.44 12.64 0.28
N THR A 33 -1.29 12.11 1.14
CA THR A 33 -1.05 12.00 2.58
C THR A 33 -1.42 10.62 3.08
N ILE A 34 -0.63 10.10 4.01
CA ILE A 34 -0.90 8.85 4.72
C ILE A 34 -0.86 9.13 6.21
N LYS A 35 -1.83 8.59 6.94
CA LYS A 35 -1.85 8.62 8.40
C LYS A 35 -2.25 7.28 8.97
N SER A 36 -1.80 6.99 10.18
CA SER A 36 -2.24 5.81 10.92
C SER A 36 -3.76 5.81 11.11
N TYR A 37 -4.38 4.64 10.99
CA TYR A 37 -5.78 4.44 11.29
C TYR A 37 -5.96 3.71 12.62
N SER A 38 -6.56 4.40 13.60
CA SER A 38 -6.96 3.76 14.86
C SER A 38 -8.33 3.12 14.70
N MET A 39 -8.38 1.80 14.86
CA MET A 39 -9.64 1.06 14.86
C MET A 39 -10.47 1.38 16.11
N SER A 40 -11.79 1.32 15.96
CA SER A 40 -12.72 1.23 17.08
C SER A 40 -12.68 -0.17 17.72
N GLU A 41 -13.14 -0.29 18.96
CA GLU A 41 -13.22 -1.59 19.66
C GLU A 41 -13.98 -2.65 18.86
N ASN A 42 -15.07 -2.26 18.19
CA ASN A 42 -15.85 -3.16 17.36
C ASN A 42 -15.06 -3.64 16.13
N GLN A 43 -14.28 -2.78 15.49
CA GLN A 43 -13.44 -3.16 14.35
C GLN A 43 -12.31 -4.08 14.80
N SER A 44 -11.64 -3.76 15.90
CA SER A 44 -10.62 -4.63 16.50
C SER A 44 -11.19 -6.00 16.86
N LEU A 45 -12.40 -6.05 17.41
CA LEU A 45 -13.09 -7.31 17.70
C LEU A 45 -13.36 -8.12 16.43
N LEU A 46 -13.86 -7.50 15.36
CA LEU A 46 -14.10 -8.18 14.09
C LEU A 46 -12.79 -8.75 13.49
N ILE A 47 -11.73 -7.96 13.48
CA ILE A 47 -10.40 -8.41 13.01
C ILE A 47 -9.88 -9.56 13.85
N SER A 48 -10.08 -9.55 15.18
CA SER A 48 -9.67 -10.68 16.04
C SER A 48 -10.34 -12.02 15.70
N LYS A 49 -11.42 -12.00 14.89
CA LYS A 49 -12.13 -13.21 14.44
C LYS A 49 -11.69 -13.70 13.06
N THR A 50 -10.79 -12.99 12.37
CA THR A 50 -10.31 -13.40 11.03
C THR A 50 -9.12 -14.34 11.08
N GLY A 51 -8.47 -14.48 12.24
CA GLY A 51 -7.23 -15.26 12.40
C GLY A 51 -5.96 -14.51 11.97
N VAL A 52 -6.07 -13.25 11.56
CA VAL A 52 -4.90 -12.38 11.36
C VAL A 52 -4.33 -12.00 12.73
N GLU A 53 -3.04 -12.27 12.93
CA GLU A 53 -2.39 -12.07 14.24
C GLU A 53 -2.01 -10.61 14.45
N GLN A 54 -1.34 -10.01 13.46
CA GLN A 54 -0.81 -8.65 13.56
C GLN A 54 -1.13 -7.90 12.27
N ILE A 55 -1.71 -6.72 12.38
CA ILE A 55 -2.07 -5.89 11.23
C ILE A 55 -2.15 -4.42 11.63
N GLU A 56 -1.55 -3.57 10.80
CA GLU A 56 -1.63 -2.12 10.90
C GLU A 56 -2.41 -1.56 9.72
N PHE A 57 -3.25 -0.57 10.00
CA PHE A 57 -4.10 0.10 9.01
C PHE A 57 -3.70 1.57 8.86
N PHE A 58 -3.84 2.09 7.66
CA PHE A 58 -3.53 3.48 7.32
C PHE A 58 -4.61 4.06 6.40
N LYS A 59 -4.79 5.38 6.50
CA LYS A 59 -5.67 6.16 5.63
C LYS A 59 -4.83 6.92 4.61
N LEU A 60 -5.11 6.68 3.34
CA LEU A 60 -4.55 7.39 2.20
C LEU A 60 -5.55 8.45 1.72
N ASN A 61 -5.08 9.68 1.55
CA ASN A 61 -5.87 10.79 1.03
C ASN A 61 -5.07 11.56 -0.02
N GLY A 62 -5.73 11.92 -1.12
CA GLY A 62 -5.14 12.78 -2.14
C GLY A 62 -5.58 12.43 -3.55
N THR A 63 -4.97 13.11 -4.51
CA THR A 63 -5.20 12.87 -5.92
C THR A 63 -3.85 12.75 -6.60
N LEU A 64 -3.69 11.74 -7.45
CA LEU A 64 -2.57 11.54 -8.37
C LEU A 64 -2.88 12.17 -9.73
N LYS A 65 -1.82 12.52 -10.47
CA LYS A 65 -1.98 12.85 -11.89
C LYS A 65 -2.12 11.59 -12.72
N GLU A 66 -2.58 11.71 -13.96
CA GLU A 66 -2.77 10.56 -14.85
C GLU A 66 -1.46 9.83 -15.16
N GLU A 67 -0.35 10.56 -15.22
CA GLU A 67 1.00 10.05 -15.46
C GLU A 67 1.72 9.51 -14.22
N ASP A 68 1.12 9.68 -13.03
CA ASP A 68 1.70 9.22 -11.77
C ASP A 68 1.15 7.84 -11.38
N ASP A 69 1.93 7.09 -10.61
CA ASP A 69 1.55 5.82 -10.00
C ASP A 69 1.82 5.84 -8.48
N LEU A 70 1.09 5.00 -7.76
CA LEU A 70 1.32 4.77 -6.33
C LEU A 70 1.54 3.27 -6.10
N GLN A 71 2.78 2.93 -5.81
CA GLN A 71 3.21 1.56 -5.63
C GLN A 71 3.17 1.19 -4.16
N PHE A 72 2.62 0.01 -3.89
CA PHE A 72 2.64 -0.64 -2.59
C PHE A 72 3.48 -1.90 -2.69
N SER A 73 4.33 -2.15 -1.71
CA SER A 73 5.14 -3.36 -1.69
C SER A 73 5.64 -3.69 -0.29
N VAL A 74 6.20 -4.87 -0.14
CA VAL A 74 6.86 -5.33 1.08
C VAL A 74 8.31 -5.62 0.74
N GLU A 75 9.23 -4.81 1.26
CA GLU A 75 10.67 -5.05 1.11
C GLU A 75 11.12 -6.09 2.14
N VAL A 76 11.88 -7.08 1.67
CA VAL A 76 12.49 -8.12 2.50
C VAL A 76 13.95 -7.77 2.72
N PHE A 77 14.35 -7.77 3.98
CA PHE A 77 15.75 -7.63 4.37
C PHE A 77 16.23 -8.89 5.07
N GLU A 78 17.43 -9.33 4.74
CA GLU A 78 18.16 -10.38 5.45
C GLU A 78 19.45 -9.81 6.03
N ASN A 79 19.62 -9.95 7.34
CA ASN A 79 20.78 -9.42 8.07
C ASN A 79 21.04 -7.94 7.76
N GLY A 80 19.97 -7.12 7.80
CA GLY A 80 20.01 -5.69 7.50
C GLY A 80 20.22 -5.31 6.04
N LYS A 81 20.28 -6.26 5.10
CA LYS A 81 20.49 -5.99 3.67
C LYS A 81 19.24 -6.30 2.86
N PHE A 82 18.89 -5.41 1.95
CA PHE A 82 17.82 -5.64 0.99
C PHE A 82 18.06 -6.94 0.22
N LYS A 83 17.02 -7.77 0.15
CA LYS A 83 17.02 -9.05 -0.57
C LYS A 83 16.10 -9.00 -1.78
N GLU A 84 14.83 -8.71 -1.55
CA GLU A 84 13.78 -8.78 -2.57
C GLU A 84 12.58 -7.89 -2.20
N GLU A 85 11.68 -7.71 -3.16
CA GLU A 85 10.44 -6.96 -2.99
C GLU A 85 9.25 -7.89 -3.33
N LEU A 86 8.33 -8.02 -2.39
CA LEU A 86 7.15 -8.88 -2.46
C LEU A 86 5.88 -8.04 -2.56
N LEU A 87 4.79 -8.68 -3.02
CA LEU A 87 3.45 -8.08 -3.06
C LEU A 87 3.42 -6.71 -3.72
N LYS A 88 4.31 -6.51 -4.72
CA LYS A 88 4.45 -5.26 -5.44
C LYS A 88 3.26 -5.02 -6.33
N THR A 89 2.69 -3.83 -6.24
CA THR A 89 1.66 -3.33 -7.16
C THR A 89 2.26 -2.26 -8.06
N TRP A 90 1.72 -2.16 -9.27
CA TRP A 90 2.02 -1.14 -10.26
C TRP A 90 0.77 -0.85 -11.07
N ASP A 91 0.74 0.31 -11.72
CA ASP A 91 -0.34 0.75 -12.60
C ASP A 91 -1.71 0.76 -11.90
N GLU A 92 -1.77 1.27 -10.67
CA GLU A 92 -3.05 1.40 -9.97
C GLU A 92 -4.00 2.33 -10.75
N VAL A 93 -5.19 1.83 -11.08
CA VAL A 93 -6.18 2.56 -11.88
C VAL A 93 -6.77 3.73 -11.09
N GLN A 94 -6.75 3.63 -9.76
CA GLN A 94 -7.30 4.63 -8.88
C GLN A 94 -6.37 5.84 -8.76
N THR A 95 -6.83 7.01 -9.18
CA THR A 95 -6.09 8.28 -9.07
C THR A 95 -6.62 9.19 -7.96
N ILE A 96 -7.78 8.88 -7.38
CA ILE A 96 -8.40 9.67 -6.31
C ILE A 96 -8.59 8.78 -5.08
N TYR A 97 -8.03 9.23 -3.95
CA TYR A 97 -8.12 8.55 -2.66
C TYR A 97 -8.82 9.45 -1.65
N GLU A 98 -9.99 9.02 -1.21
CA GLU A 98 -10.78 9.67 -0.15
C GLU A 98 -10.86 8.72 1.04
N ASP A 99 -10.03 8.94 2.04
CA ASP A 99 -9.91 8.08 3.23
C ASP A 99 -9.75 6.58 2.86
N SER A 100 -9.08 6.29 1.75
CA SER A 100 -8.85 4.92 1.28
C SER A 100 -8.00 4.16 2.29
N ILE A 101 -8.45 2.96 2.65
CA ILE A 101 -7.77 2.13 3.65
C ILE A 101 -6.73 1.25 2.97
N ILE A 102 -5.51 1.31 3.46
CA ILE A 102 -4.43 0.38 3.14
C ILE A 102 -3.94 -0.29 4.42
N SER A 103 -3.33 -1.46 4.33
CA SER A 103 -2.90 -2.21 5.51
C SER A 103 -1.75 -3.16 5.21
N PHE A 104 -0.94 -3.41 6.21
CA PHE A 104 0.01 -4.52 6.20
C PHE A 104 -0.23 -5.41 7.40
N GLY A 105 -0.36 -6.70 7.14
CA GLY A 105 -0.57 -7.70 8.17
C GLY A 105 0.34 -8.91 7.98
N ILE A 106 0.54 -9.61 9.08
CA ILE A 106 1.33 -10.83 9.14
C ILE A 106 0.67 -11.81 10.12
N SER A 107 0.68 -13.08 9.75
CA SER A 107 0.20 -14.17 10.60
C SER A 107 1.07 -15.41 10.43
N ASP A 108 1.38 -16.08 11.53
CA ASP A 108 1.99 -17.42 11.50
C ASP A 108 1.05 -18.40 10.78
N SER A 109 1.56 -19.04 9.73
CA SER A 109 0.85 -20.02 8.93
C SER A 109 1.57 -21.36 9.03
N ARG A 110 0.82 -22.33 9.56
CA ARG A 110 1.19 -23.75 9.53
C ARG A 110 0.49 -24.42 8.36
N GLU A 111 0.71 -23.90 7.15
CA GLU A 111 0.21 -24.55 5.94
C GLU A 111 1.17 -25.69 5.55
N GLY A 112 0.83 -26.88 6.04
CA GLY A 112 1.45 -28.15 5.69
C GLY A 112 0.62 -29.28 6.29
N GLU A 113 -0.15 -30.00 5.46
CA GLU A 113 -0.71 -31.29 5.85
C GLU A 113 0.44 -32.29 6.00
N GLY A 114 1.01 -32.33 7.20
CA GLY A 114 2.15 -33.16 7.53
C GLY A 114 2.82 -32.59 8.76
N GLU A 115 2.71 -33.31 9.88
CA GLU A 115 3.33 -33.02 11.17
C GLU A 115 4.86 -33.15 11.10
N SER A 116 5.51 -32.38 10.23
CA SER A 116 6.94 -32.14 10.30
C SER A 116 7.12 -30.73 10.84
N GLU A 117 7.76 -30.61 12.00
CA GLU A 117 8.08 -29.36 12.72
C GLU A 117 8.93 -28.34 11.90
N GLY A 118 9.13 -28.58 10.60
CA GLY A 118 10.09 -27.87 9.74
C GLY A 118 9.54 -26.72 8.88
N ASP A 119 8.26 -26.73 8.51
CA ASP A 119 7.72 -25.76 7.53
C ASP A 119 6.85 -24.69 8.20
N ARG A 120 7.49 -23.87 9.04
CA ARG A 120 6.89 -22.62 9.55
C ARG A 120 6.94 -21.57 8.44
N SER A 121 5.82 -20.93 8.17
CA SER A 121 5.72 -19.85 7.19
C SER A 121 4.98 -18.66 7.77
N LEU A 122 5.31 -17.46 7.30
CA LEU A 122 4.53 -16.26 7.57
C LEU A 122 3.65 -15.98 6.39
N LYS A 123 2.34 -15.85 6.63
CA LYS A 123 1.42 -15.30 5.64
C LYS A 123 1.49 -13.78 5.74
N LEU A 124 1.95 -13.16 4.66
CA LEU A 124 1.98 -11.71 4.49
C LEU A 124 0.68 -11.25 3.83
N LEU A 125 0.12 -10.16 4.31
CA LEU A 125 -1.12 -9.56 3.84
C LEU A 125 -0.88 -8.09 3.48
N ASN A 126 -1.00 -7.73 2.20
CA ASN A 126 -0.94 -6.35 1.72
C ASN A 126 -2.33 -5.91 1.26
N GLY A 127 -2.99 -5.13 2.09
CA GLY A 127 -4.27 -4.49 1.78
C GLY A 127 -4.02 -3.20 1.04
N ILE A 128 -4.48 -3.15 -0.20
CA ILE A 128 -4.35 -2.04 -1.14
C ILE A 128 -5.75 -1.54 -1.53
N PRO A 129 -5.89 -0.34 -2.10
CA PRO A 129 -7.22 0.18 -2.44
C PRO A 129 -8.02 -0.75 -3.36
N SER A 130 -7.32 -1.46 -4.26
CA SER A 130 -7.91 -2.41 -5.21
C SER A 130 -8.24 -3.80 -4.62
N GLY A 131 -7.80 -4.12 -3.39
CA GLY A 131 -8.08 -5.40 -2.76
C GLY A 131 -7.03 -5.87 -1.75
N LEU A 132 -6.83 -7.19 -1.68
CA LEU A 132 -5.90 -7.84 -0.76
C LEU A 132 -4.98 -8.78 -1.54
N ALA A 133 -3.68 -8.54 -1.45
CA ALA A 133 -2.65 -9.45 -1.94
C ALA A 133 -2.05 -10.23 -0.77
N THR A 134 -1.79 -11.53 -0.96
CA THR A 134 -1.17 -12.37 0.07
C THR A 134 -0.09 -13.26 -0.50
N THR A 135 0.94 -13.55 0.29
CA THR A 135 1.94 -14.57 -0.03
C THR A 135 2.38 -15.31 1.24
N LEU A 136 2.94 -16.49 1.08
CA LEU A 136 3.63 -17.20 2.16
C LEU A 136 5.14 -16.95 2.04
N TYR A 137 5.80 -16.74 3.18
CA TYR A 137 7.24 -16.62 3.26
C TYR A 137 7.80 -17.62 4.28
N PRO A 138 8.76 -18.48 3.92
CA PRO A 138 9.39 -19.40 4.87
C PRO A 138 10.00 -18.63 6.05
N ASN A 139 9.73 -19.07 7.28
CA ASN A 139 10.17 -18.35 8.46
C ASN A 139 10.61 -19.30 9.58
N SER A 140 11.84 -19.15 10.03
CA SER A 140 12.40 -19.88 11.18
C SER A 140 12.63 -19.00 12.41
N MET A 141 12.22 -17.72 12.38
CA MET A 141 12.45 -16.79 13.49
C MET A 141 11.67 -17.22 14.73
N THR A 142 12.33 -17.13 15.89
CA THR A 142 11.78 -17.55 17.19
C THR A 142 11.28 -16.37 18.02
N VAL A 143 11.82 -15.18 17.78
CA VAL A 143 11.44 -13.91 18.38
C VAL A 143 11.13 -12.92 17.26
N SER A 144 10.04 -12.16 17.42
CA SER A 144 9.71 -11.11 16.47
C SER A 144 9.04 -9.91 17.13
N THR A 145 9.11 -8.78 16.44
CA THR A 145 8.38 -7.55 16.79
C THR A 145 7.67 -7.03 15.56
N PHE A 146 6.51 -6.43 15.76
CA PHE A 146 5.79 -5.72 14.72
C PHE A 146 5.48 -4.31 15.18
N SER A 147 5.89 -3.34 14.37
CA SER A 147 5.85 -1.93 14.71
C SER A 147 5.31 -1.12 13.56
N LYS A 148 4.53 -0.11 13.92
CA LYS A 148 4.17 1.00 13.05
C LYS A 148 5.35 1.98 12.99
N LEU A 149 5.64 2.51 11.81
CA LEU A 149 6.80 3.39 11.56
C LEU A 149 6.40 4.86 11.37
N ILE A 150 5.10 5.15 11.47
CA ILE A 150 4.55 6.50 11.36
C ILE A 150 3.61 6.73 12.54
N GLU A 151 3.75 7.87 13.22
CA GLU A 151 2.88 8.24 14.36
C GLU A 151 1.77 9.23 13.95
N GLY A 152 2.03 10.04 12.92
CA GLY A 152 1.14 11.11 12.47
C GLY A 152 0.74 11.01 10.99
N GLU A 153 0.33 12.15 10.45
CA GLU A 153 0.09 12.32 9.01
C GLU A 153 1.40 12.71 8.32
N ILE A 154 1.75 11.96 7.27
CA ILE A 154 2.91 12.23 6.41
C ILE A 154 2.41 12.62 5.03
N THR A 155 3.03 13.64 4.45
CA THR A 155 2.83 13.98 3.04
C THR A 155 3.87 13.24 2.20
N LEU A 156 3.42 12.53 1.16
CA LEU A 156 4.31 11.80 0.27
C LEU A 156 5.07 12.78 -0.62
N GLU A 157 6.36 12.51 -0.78
CA GLU A 157 7.21 13.15 -1.79
C GLU A 157 7.39 12.18 -2.95
N LYS A 158 7.25 12.68 -4.18
CA LYS A 158 7.45 11.86 -5.38
C LYS A 158 8.88 11.30 -5.42
N ASN A 159 9.01 10.03 -5.79
CA ASN A 159 10.25 9.25 -5.86
C ASN A 159 10.97 9.05 -4.52
N LYS A 160 10.31 9.30 -3.39
CA LYS A 160 10.83 9.03 -2.05
C LYS A 160 9.96 7.96 -1.37
N PRO A 161 10.54 6.81 -0.99
CA PRO A 161 9.77 5.78 -0.30
C PRO A 161 9.38 6.24 1.10
N ILE A 162 8.19 5.83 1.53
CA ILE A 162 7.73 5.94 2.91
C ILE A 162 7.44 4.54 3.43
N TYR A 163 7.98 4.24 4.60
CA TYR A 163 7.82 2.97 5.28
C TYR A 163 6.77 3.09 6.39
N LEU A 164 5.77 2.22 6.38
CA LEU A 164 4.58 2.39 7.23
C LEU A 164 4.55 1.43 8.42
N ALA A 165 5.04 0.21 8.22
CA ALA A 165 5.11 -0.83 9.25
C ALA A 165 6.30 -1.75 8.99
N ALA A 166 6.82 -2.33 10.05
CA ALA A 166 7.90 -3.31 10.01
C ALA A 166 7.55 -4.54 10.85
N TRP A 167 7.81 -5.72 10.30
CA TRP A 167 8.03 -6.92 11.08
C TRP A 167 9.52 -7.22 11.11
N LEU A 168 10.08 -7.39 12.30
CA LEU A 168 11.49 -7.76 12.52
C LEU A 168 11.53 -9.11 13.22
N GLY A 169 12.39 -10.01 12.77
CA GLY A 169 12.54 -11.35 13.31
C GLY A 169 13.99 -11.77 13.54
N THR A 170 14.20 -12.56 14.58
CA THR A 170 15.47 -13.21 14.87
C THR A 170 15.27 -14.57 15.54
N THR A 171 16.27 -15.42 15.41
CA THR A 171 16.47 -16.67 16.14
C THR A 171 17.20 -16.46 17.48
N LYS A 172 17.74 -15.25 17.71
CA LYS A 172 18.37 -14.85 18.98
C LYS A 172 17.32 -14.69 20.09
N ASN A 173 17.80 -14.64 21.33
CA ASN A 173 16.93 -14.56 22.52
C ASN A 173 16.32 -13.16 22.76
N GLU A 174 16.82 -12.14 22.07
CA GLU A 174 16.36 -10.77 22.22
C GLU A 174 16.32 -10.07 20.87
N LEU A 175 15.34 -9.17 20.73
CA LEU A 175 15.20 -8.28 19.59
C LEU A 175 14.74 -6.93 20.14
N ARG A 176 15.46 -5.87 19.81
CA ARG A 176 15.00 -4.53 20.13
C ARG A 176 13.84 -4.17 19.21
N SER A 177 12.82 -3.55 19.79
CA SER A 177 11.76 -2.96 18.97
C SER A 177 12.37 -1.87 18.10
N GLY A 178 12.41 -2.11 16.79
CA GLY A 178 12.80 -1.10 15.83
C GLY A 178 11.71 -0.06 15.71
N GLY A 179 12.02 1.17 16.13
CA GLY A 179 11.23 2.36 15.82
C GLY A 179 11.71 2.97 14.50
N GLY A 180 10.78 3.54 13.73
CA GLY A 180 11.08 4.39 12.57
C GLY A 180 10.72 5.83 12.91
N GLY A 181 11.51 6.79 12.43
CA GLY A 181 11.13 8.20 12.44
C GLY A 181 10.32 8.51 11.18
N ASP A 182 9.05 8.91 11.33
CA ASP A 182 8.19 9.47 10.27
C ASP A 182 8.40 8.91 8.86
N GLY A 183 8.32 7.58 8.71
CA GLY A 183 8.35 6.95 7.39
C GLY A 183 9.73 6.48 6.91
N GLU A 184 10.76 6.56 7.76
CA GLU A 184 12.09 6.03 7.49
C GLU A 184 12.19 4.52 7.80
N LEU A 185 13.26 3.88 7.32
CA LEU A 185 13.58 2.51 7.71
C LEU A 185 13.74 2.42 9.23
N PRO A 186 13.29 1.33 9.88
CA PRO A 186 13.42 1.19 11.31
C PRO A 186 14.89 1.12 11.73
N ALA A 187 15.23 1.83 12.80
CA ALA A 187 16.52 1.65 13.46
C ALA A 187 16.63 0.21 13.99
N GLY A 188 17.80 -0.41 13.88
CA GLY A 188 18.01 -1.78 14.33
C GLY A 188 17.60 -2.85 13.31
N ILE A 189 17.29 -2.50 12.05
CA ILE A 189 17.06 -3.50 10.99
C ILE A 189 18.28 -4.41 10.77
N GLU A 190 19.48 -3.92 11.10
CA GLU A 190 20.74 -4.66 11.11
C GLU A 190 20.84 -5.69 12.25
N GLU A 191 20.07 -5.54 13.32
CA GLU A 191 20.00 -6.51 14.42
C GLU A 191 19.10 -7.70 14.05
N ALA A 192 18.15 -7.48 13.13
CA ALA A 192 17.21 -8.49 12.63
C ALA A 192 17.87 -9.41 11.59
N GLU A 193 17.58 -10.70 11.68
CA GLU A 193 18.02 -11.69 10.68
C GLU A 193 17.08 -11.70 9.48
N LEU A 194 15.80 -11.41 9.71
CA LEU A 194 14.77 -11.25 8.68
C LEU A 194 13.89 -10.06 9.03
N ALA A 195 13.57 -9.22 8.05
CA ALA A 195 12.63 -8.13 8.21
C ALA A 195 11.73 -7.96 6.98
N PHE A 196 10.47 -7.61 7.24
CA PHE A 196 9.48 -7.23 6.23
C PHE A 196 9.06 -5.79 6.48
N ILE A 197 9.31 -4.91 5.52
CA ILE A 197 9.01 -3.49 5.65
C ILE A 197 7.96 -3.09 4.62
N TYR A 198 6.81 -2.63 5.08
CA TYR A 198 5.74 -2.15 4.20
C TYR A 198 6.07 -0.77 3.65
N LYS A 199 6.17 -0.67 2.32
CA LYS A 199 6.60 0.52 1.60
C LYS A 199 5.48 1.07 0.72
N VAL A 200 5.39 2.38 0.68
CA VAL A 200 4.61 3.14 -0.30
C VAL A 200 5.53 4.07 -1.06
N LEU A 201 5.37 4.11 -2.39
CA LEU A 201 6.16 4.96 -3.27
C LEU A 201 5.25 5.65 -4.30
N TRP A 202 5.21 6.98 -4.25
CA TRP A 202 4.65 7.79 -5.33
C TRP A 202 5.71 7.96 -6.41
N THR A 203 5.42 7.55 -7.64
CA THR A 203 6.36 7.56 -8.77
C THR A 203 5.67 8.02 -10.05
N ASP A 204 6.45 8.21 -11.11
CA ASP A 204 5.95 8.19 -12.49
C ASP A 204 5.54 6.76 -12.88
N LYS A 205 4.56 6.62 -13.78
CA LYS A 205 4.21 5.35 -14.45
C LYS A 205 5.33 4.86 -15.37
#